data_AF-A0A0F9IWR3-F1
#
_entry.id   AF-A0A0F9IWR3-F1
#
_cell.length_a   1.000
_cell.length_b   1.000
_cell.length_c   1.000
_cell.angle_alpha   90.00
_cell.angle_beta   90.00
_cell.angle_gamma   90.00
#
_symmetry.space_group_name_H-M   'P 1'
#
loop_
_entity.id
_entity.type
_entity.pdbx_description
1 polymer ?
#
loop_
_entity_poly.entity_id
_entity_poly.type
_entity_poly.pdbx_seq_one_letter_code
_entity_poly.pdbx_strand_id
1 'polypeptide(L)'
;MFPKDAITFTQELVDIDNVTVLVATPSNPVTVLGVRMQQSGVQSETILECDNVMLAHNFGLRDYSLDLISFLCEGTLRFDKTGVSDTAFVSTTYVPRNIASSTEESFTQGYIQGFTYGDIIISVLAMLIFSIVIYDFLYRWVRGNKIKQD
;
A
#
# COMPACT_ATOMS: atom_id res chain seq x y z
N MET A 1 -2.75 -5.35 6.14
CA MET A 1 -3.97 -5.34 6.98
C MET A 1 -4.04 -3.96 7.62
N PHE A 2 -5.22 -3.32 7.63
CA PHE A 2 -5.36 -2.00 8.25
C PHE A 2 -5.33 -2.09 9.79
N PRO A 3 -4.93 -1.02 10.50
CA PRO A 3 -5.01 -0.94 11.96
C PRO A 3 -6.42 -1.21 12.47
N LYS A 4 -6.55 -1.69 13.72
CA LYS A 4 -7.85 -2.08 14.29
C LYS A 4 -8.82 -0.91 14.47
N ASP A 5 -8.28 0.30 14.57
CA ASP A 5 -9.02 1.54 14.73
C ASP A 5 -9.24 2.28 13.40
N ALA A 6 -8.89 1.65 12.27
CA ALA A 6 -9.18 2.21 10.97
C ALA A 6 -10.69 2.32 10.73
N ILE A 7 -11.11 3.48 10.24
CA ILE A 7 -12.49 3.80 9.90
C ILE A 7 -12.58 3.84 8.38
N THR A 8 -13.58 3.16 7.83
CA THR A 8 -13.88 3.17 6.39
C THR A 8 -15.14 3.99 6.15
N PHE A 9 -15.01 5.03 5.34
CA PHE A 9 -16.12 5.78 4.77
C PHE A 9 -16.43 5.25 3.37
N THR A 10 -17.70 5.16 3.01
CA THR A 10 -18.16 4.71 1.69
C THR A 10 -19.41 5.48 1.31
N GLN A 11 -19.46 5.96 0.07
CA GLN A 11 -20.63 6.65 -0.47
C GLN A 11 -20.73 6.49 -2.00
N GLU A 12 -21.95 6.59 -2.50
CA GLU A 12 -22.24 6.79 -3.92
C GLU A 12 -22.44 8.29 -4.19
N LEU A 13 -21.75 8.82 -5.19
CA LEU A 13 -21.85 10.18 -5.69
C LEU A 13 -22.60 10.15 -7.02
N VAL A 14 -23.60 11.02 -7.17
CA VAL A 14 -24.48 11.08 -8.35
C VAL A 14 -24.37 12.46 -8.99
N ASP A 15 -24.20 12.49 -10.31
CA ASP A 15 -23.94 13.74 -11.05
C ASP A 15 -22.73 14.50 -10.48
N ILE A 16 -22.75 15.83 -10.58
CA ILE A 16 -21.76 16.69 -9.93
C ILE A 16 -22.10 16.72 -8.45
N ASP A 17 -21.21 16.17 -7.63
CA ASP A 17 -21.40 16.08 -6.20
C ASP A 17 -20.08 16.31 -5.46
N ASN A 18 -20.19 16.84 -4.24
CA ASN A 18 -19.08 16.98 -3.33
C ASN A 18 -19.46 16.48 -1.94
N VAL A 19 -18.63 15.60 -1.39
CA VAL A 19 -18.86 15.09 -0.04
C VAL A 19 -17.63 15.28 0.83
N THR A 20 -17.84 15.94 1.96
CA THR A 20 -16.84 16.00 3.02
C THR A 20 -16.88 14.71 3.82
N VAL A 21 -15.77 13.98 3.84
CA VAL A 21 -15.60 12.78 4.65
C VAL A 21 -15.42 13.17 6.11
N LEU A 22 -14.51 14.12 6.35
CA LEU A 22 -14.20 14.67 7.66
C LEU A 22 -13.39 15.96 7.53
N VAL A 23 -13.28 16.68 8.65
CA VAL A 23 -12.37 17.82 8.78
C VAL A 23 -11.30 17.47 9.80
N ALA A 24 -10.07 17.30 9.34
CA ALA A 24 -8.90 17.13 10.19
C ALA A 24 -8.31 18.50 10.56
N THR A 25 -7.48 18.53 11.61
CA THR A 25 -6.78 19.73 12.06
C THR A 25 -5.35 19.37 12.47
N PRO A 26 -4.43 20.33 12.57
CA PRO A 26 -3.07 20.04 13.05
C PRO A 26 -3.03 19.44 14.46
N SER A 27 -4.03 19.71 15.31
CA SER A 27 -4.15 19.12 16.65
C SER A 27 -4.81 17.75 16.66
N ASN A 28 -5.63 17.43 15.64
CA ASN A 28 -6.27 16.13 15.45
C ASN A 28 -6.10 15.70 13.99
N PRO A 29 -4.88 15.27 13.60
CA PRO A 29 -4.61 14.92 12.22
C PRO A 29 -5.13 13.51 11.92
N VAL A 30 -5.44 13.26 10.65
CA VAL A 30 -5.95 11.98 10.17
C VAL A 30 -4.97 11.42 9.16
N THR A 31 -4.62 10.14 9.27
CA THR A 31 -3.85 9.47 8.22
C THR A 31 -4.78 8.68 7.30
N VAL A 32 -4.80 9.02 6.02
CA VAL A 32 -5.48 8.25 4.98
C VAL A 32 -4.62 7.04 4.63
N LEU A 33 -5.21 5.84 4.70
CA LEU A 33 -4.56 4.53 4.52
C LEU A 33 -4.84 3.90 3.15
N GLY A 34 -5.94 4.29 2.53
CA GLY A 34 -6.28 3.79 1.21
C GLY A 34 -7.61 4.32 0.71
N VAL A 35 -7.79 4.16 -0.59
CA VAL A 35 -8.95 4.65 -1.31
C VAL A 35 -9.37 3.64 -2.36
N ARG A 36 -10.67 3.62 -2.65
CA ARG A 36 -11.28 2.89 -3.75
C ARG A 36 -12.21 3.85 -4.47
N MET A 37 -12.10 3.89 -5.78
CA MET A 37 -12.98 4.68 -6.62
C MET A 37 -13.37 3.84 -7.82
N GLN A 38 -14.65 3.82 -8.14
CA GLN A 38 -15.19 3.27 -9.37
C GLN A 38 -16.20 4.27 -9.88
N GLN A 39 -16.19 4.54 -11.18
CA GLN A 39 -17.19 5.39 -11.81
C GLN A 39 -17.80 4.68 -13.01
N SER A 40 -19.02 5.08 -13.37
CA SER A 40 -19.74 4.55 -14.53
C SER A 40 -19.45 5.32 -15.84
N GLY A 41 -19.00 6.58 -15.74
CA GLY A 41 -18.68 7.43 -16.88
C GLY A 41 -17.22 7.38 -17.32
N VAL A 42 -16.94 7.66 -18.59
CA VAL A 42 -15.56 7.88 -19.11
C VAL A 42 -15.20 9.36 -19.26
N GLN A 43 -16.18 10.26 -19.08
CA GLN A 43 -16.00 11.71 -19.23
C GLN A 43 -16.11 12.46 -17.89
N SER A 44 -16.11 11.71 -16.80
CA SER A 44 -16.24 12.21 -15.44
C SER A 44 -14.94 12.00 -14.69
N GLU A 45 -14.69 12.87 -13.72
CA GLU A 45 -13.57 12.71 -12.81
C GLU A 45 -14.12 12.61 -11.39
N THR A 46 -13.52 11.72 -10.61
CA THR A 46 -13.76 11.63 -9.16
C THR A 46 -12.43 11.79 -8.47
N ILE A 47 -12.33 12.74 -7.56
CA ILE A 47 -11.08 13.16 -6.91
C ILE A 47 -11.26 13.03 -5.40
N LEU A 48 -10.24 12.48 -4.72
CA LEU A 48 -10.08 12.57 -3.27
C LEU A 48 -8.99 13.58 -2.98
N GLU A 49 -9.30 14.56 -2.15
CA GLU A 49 -8.36 15.60 -1.77
C GLU A 49 -8.41 15.90 -0.27
N CYS A 50 -7.28 16.38 0.23
CA CYS A 50 -7.15 16.96 1.56
C CYS A 50 -6.81 18.45 1.40
N ASP A 51 -7.77 19.33 1.68
CA ASP A 51 -7.76 20.76 1.32
C ASP A 51 -7.37 20.98 -0.15
N ASN A 52 -6.13 21.39 -0.43
CA ASN A 52 -5.64 21.71 -1.78
C ASN A 52 -4.71 20.62 -2.35
N VAL A 53 -4.57 19.48 -1.66
CA VAL A 53 -3.71 18.37 -2.08
C VAL A 53 -4.56 17.23 -2.59
N MET A 54 -4.45 16.97 -3.90
CA MET A 54 -5.03 15.79 -4.52
C MET A 54 -4.30 14.53 -4.05
N LEU A 55 -5.04 13.58 -3.46
CA LEU A 55 -4.50 12.31 -2.94
C LEU A 55 -4.69 11.18 -3.95
N ALA A 56 -5.85 11.16 -4.60
CA ALA A 56 -6.19 10.18 -5.61
C ALA A 56 -7.24 10.74 -6.55
N HIS A 57 -7.32 10.15 -7.73
CA HIS A 57 -8.30 10.52 -8.72
C HIS A 57 -8.63 9.31 -9.61
N ASN A 58 -9.81 9.34 -10.21
CA ASN A 58 -10.23 8.40 -11.23
C ASN A 58 -10.73 9.17 -12.44
N PHE A 59 -10.07 8.97 -13.60
CA PHE A 59 -10.37 9.63 -14.88
C PHE A 59 -11.16 8.73 -15.86
N GLY A 60 -11.65 7.56 -15.43
CA GLY A 60 -12.37 6.67 -16.35
C GLY A 60 -13.05 5.48 -15.68
N LEU A 61 -13.61 4.60 -16.51
CA LEU A 61 -14.08 3.28 -16.09
C LEU A 61 -12.89 2.50 -15.51
N ARG A 62 -12.84 2.40 -14.18
CA ARG A 62 -11.81 1.66 -13.45
C ARG A 62 -12.48 0.69 -12.50
N ASP A 63 -11.84 -0.46 -12.32
CA ASP A 63 -12.23 -1.42 -11.29
C ASP A 63 -12.14 -0.76 -9.91
N TYR A 64 -12.99 -1.21 -8.98
CA TYR A 64 -13.01 -0.74 -7.59
C TYR A 64 -11.82 -1.29 -6.77
N SER A 65 -10.60 -1.10 -7.30
CA SER A 65 -9.37 -1.56 -6.71
C SER A 65 -8.98 -0.71 -5.50
N LEU A 66 -8.35 -1.35 -4.52
CA LEU A 66 -7.76 -0.65 -3.38
C LEU A 66 -6.41 -0.06 -3.76
N ASP A 67 -6.36 1.26 -3.80
CA ASP A 67 -5.10 2.00 -3.87
C ASP A 67 -4.69 2.35 -2.42
N LEU A 68 -3.54 1.83 -1.99
CA LEU A 68 -3.00 2.11 -0.66
C LEU A 68 -2.30 3.47 -0.68
N ILE A 69 -2.65 4.31 0.28
CA ILE A 69 -2.12 5.66 0.44
C ILE A 69 -1.65 5.77 1.88
N SER A 70 -0.54 6.45 2.15
CA SER A 70 -0.11 6.74 3.52
C SER A 70 0.14 8.23 3.63
N PHE A 71 -0.95 8.99 3.73
CA PHE A 71 -0.90 10.45 3.69
C PHE A 71 -1.51 11.06 4.95
N LEU A 72 -0.75 11.97 5.57
CA LEU A 72 -1.19 12.74 6.73
C LEU A 72 -2.02 13.94 6.26
N CYS A 73 -3.31 13.94 6.58
CA CYS A 73 -4.23 15.02 6.32
C CYS A 73 -4.47 15.85 7.59
N GLU A 74 -4.24 17.16 7.48
CA GLU A 74 -4.45 18.15 8.56
C GLU A 74 -5.59 19.13 8.23
N GLY A 75 -6.37 18.81 7.20
CA GLY A 75 -7.41 19.67 6.64
C GLY A 75 -8.69 18.92 6.27
N THR A 76 -9.48 19.50 5.38
CA THR A 76 -10.76 18.92 4.94
C THR A 76 -10.52 17.80 3.95
N LEU A 77 -10.86 16.56 4.34
CA LEU A 77 -10.84 15.41 3.46
C LEU A 77 -12.18 15.32 2.74
N ARG A 78 -12.18 15.45 1.42
CA ARG A 78 -13.42 15.41 0.62
C ARG A 78 -13.25 14.67 -0.69
N PHE A 79 -14.35 14.12 -1.18
CA PHE A 79 -14.47 13.67 -2.56
C PHE A 79 -15.19 14.73 -3.38
N ASP A 80 -14.68 15.01 -4.56
CA ASP A 80 -15.32 15.85 -5.56
C ASP A 80 -15.53 15.04 -6.85
N LYS A 81 -16.73 15.14 -7.42
CA LYS A 81 -17.12 14.53 -8.68
C LYS A 81 -17.55 15.61 -9.67
N THR A 82 -17.01 15.59 -10.88
CA THR A 82 -17.20 16.65 -11.88
C THR A 82 -18.08 16.26 -13.08
N GLY A 83 -18.45 14.98 -13.20
CA GLY A 83 -19.24 14.46 -14.32
C GLY A 83 -20.75 14.55 -14.10
N VAL A 84 -21.47 14.87 -15.18
CA VAL A 84 -22.95 14.85 -15.21
C VAL A 84 -23.46 13.54 -15.81
N SER A 85 -24.64 13.10 -15.35
CA SER A 85 -25.34 11.90 -15.82
C SER A 85 -24.56 10.60 -15.60
N ASP A 86 -23.73 10.54 -14.56
CA ASP A 86 -22.97 9.37 -14.19
C ASP A 86 -22.81 9.26 -12.67
N THR A 87 -22.43 8.07 -12.19
CA THR A 87 -22.27 7.81 -10.75
C THR A 87 -20.85 7.36 -10.43
N ALA A 88 -20.43 7.61 -9.20
CA ALA A 88 -19.17 7.10 -8.67
C ALA A 88 -19.38 6.48 -7.29
N PHE A 89 -18.92 5.24 -7.13
CA PHE A 89 -18.77 4.63 -5.82
C PHE A 89 -17.39 4.95 -5.30
N VAL A 90 -17.33 5.53 -4.10
CA VAL A 90 -16.09 5.91 -3.44
C VAL A 90 -15.99 5.28 -2.06
N SER A 91 -14.79 4.93 -1.67
CA SER A 91 -14.50 4.56 -0.29
C SER A 91 -13.10 5.02 0.09
N THR A 92 -12.94 5.52 1.31
CA THR A 92 -11.64 5.83 1.89
C THR A 92 -11.54 5.21 3.26
N THR A 93 -10.36 4.68 3.58
CA THR A 93 -10.04 4.16 4.90
C THR A 93 -8.99 5.04 5.53
N TYR A 94 -9.22 5.48 6.76
CA TYR A 94 -8.34 6.39 7.48
C TYR A 94 -8.26 6.03 8.97
N VAL A 95 -7.26 6.57 9.65
CA VAL A 95 -7.11 6.49 11.12
C VAL A 95 -7.03 7.89 11.72
N PRO A 96 -7.70 8.16 12.86
CA PRO A 96 -7.75 9.47 13.49
C PRO A 96 -6.49 9.77 14.31
N ARG A 97 -5.31 9.49 13.75
CA ARG A 97 -4.00 9.84 14.31
C ARG A 97 -2.94 9.94 13.21
N ASN A 98 -1.84 10.61 13.53
CA ASN A 98 -0.63 10.59 12.72
C ASN A 98 0.13 9.26 12.92
N ILE A 99 0.15 8.41 11.89
CA ILE A 99 0.89 7.14 11.94
C ILE A 99 2.38 7.27 11.64
N ALA A 100 2.82 8.37 11.01
CA ALA A 100 4.24 8.63 10.76
C ALA A 100 4.98 9.05 12.04
N SER A 101 4.25 9.67 12.98
CA SER A 101 4.77 10.00 14.32
C SER A 101 4.65 8.85 15.32
N SER A 102 3.76 7.87 15.10
CA SER A 102 3.69 6.67 15.94
C SER A 102 4.76 5.69 15.49
N THR A 103 5.85 5.60 16.24
CA THR A 103 6.92 4.62 16.05
C THR A 103 6.49 3.17 16.31
N GLU A 104 5.18 2.90 16.40
CA GLU A 104 4.61 1.59 16.65
C GLU A 104 3.41 1.38 15.72
N GLU A 105 3.36 0.21 15.09
CA GLU A 105 2.43 -0.19 14.04
C GLU A 105 2.79 0.32 12.63
N SER A 106 4.05 0.11 12.24
CA SER A 106 4.33 -0.16 10.83
C SER A 106 3.33 -1.19 10.32
N PHE A 107 2.67 -0.87 9.20
CA PHE A 107 2.07 -1.88 8.34
C PHE A 107 3.04 -3.05 8.26
N THR A 108 2.71 -4.17 8.91
CA THR A 108 3.50 -5.39 8.80
C THR A 108 3.25 -5.95 7.39
N GLN A 109 3.85 -5.32 6.37
CA GLN A 109 4.67 -6.09 5.46
C GLN A 109 5.63 -6.87 6.36
N GLY A 110 5.65 -8.19 6.26
CA GLY A 110 6.35 -8.98 7.26
C GLY A 110 7.86 -8.78 7.18
N TYR A 111 8.30 -7.83 7.99
CA TYR A 111 9.67 -7.57 8.32
C TYR A 111 9.98 -8.33 9.59
N ILE A 112 11.00 -9.20 9.55
CA ILE A 112 11.61 -9.74 10.77
C ILE A 112 12.96 -9.03 10.88
N GLN A 113 13.15 -8.24 11.94
CA GLN A 113 14.42 -7.59 12.26
C GLN A 113 15.04 -6.78 11.09
N GLY A 114 14.23 -6.03 10.34
CA GLY A 114 14.70 -5.18 9.24
C GLY A 114 14.92 -5.87 7.89
N PHE A 115 14.62 -7.18 7.78
CA PHE A 115 14.65 -7.92 6.51
C PHE A 115 13.23 -8.15 5.98
N THR A 116 13.01 -7.94 4.69
CA THR A 116 11.76 -8.37 4.03
C THR A 116 11.71 -9.90 3.96
N TYR A 117 10.52 -10.50 3.85
CA TYR A 117 10.39 -11.93 3.53
C TYR A 117 11.12 -12.31 2.23
N GLY A 118 11.17 -11.39 1.25
CA GLY A 118 11.95 -11.57 0.02
C GLY A 118 13.43 -11.74 0.31
N ASP A 119 14.00 -10.89 1.18
CA ASP A 119 15.41 -10.94 1.56
C ASP A 119 15.75 -12.25 2.28
N ILE A 120 14.85 -12.74 3.14
CA ILE A 120 15.03 -14.01 3.85
C ILE A 120 15.01 -15.19 2.87
N ILE A 121 14.05 -15.22 1.94
CA ILE A 121 13.93 -16.29 0.95
C ILE A 121 15.17 -16.31 0.02
N ILE A 122 15.61 -15.15 -0.46
CA ILE A 122 16.80 -15.02 -1.30
C ILE A 122 18.04 -15.50 -0.54
N SER A 123 18.18 -15.12 0.73
CA SER A 123 19.31 -15.51 1.58
C SER A 123 19.37 -17.02 1.82
N VAL A 124 18.23 -17.67 2.07
CA VAL A 124 18.14 -19.12 2.24
C VAL A 124 18.48 -19.85 0.93
N LEU A 125 17.96 -19.37 -0.21
CA LEU A 125 18.27 -19.94 -1.51
C LEU A 125 19.77 -19.83 -1.83
N ALA A 126 20.36 -18.66 -1.56
CA ALA A 126 21.79 -18.43 -1.76
C ALA A 126 22.64 -19.38 -0.88
N MET A 127 22.28 -19.55 0.40
CA MET A 127 22.98 -20.48 1.31
C MET A 127 22.98 -21.92 0.77
N LEU A 128 21.85 -22.39 0.24
CA LEU A 128 21.74 -23.74 -0.35
C LEU A 128 22.65 -23.90 -1.58
N ILE A 129 22.67 -22.90 -2.48
CA ILE A 129 23.55 -22.91 -3.66
C ILE A 129 25.02 -22.93 -3.23
N PHE A 130 25.42 -22.08 -2.28
CA PHE A 130 26.79 -22.08 -1.76
C PHE A 130 27.17 -23.43 -1.14
N SER A 131 26.25 -24.07 -0.40
CA SER A 131 26.48 -25.38 0.20
C SER A 131 26.74 -26.47 -0.85
N ILE A 132 25.98 -26.46 -1.95
CA ILE A 132 26.16 -27.40 -3.06
C ILE A 132 27.52 -27.20 -3.76
N VAL A 133 27.90 -25.93 -4.01
CA VAL A 133 29.18 -25.60 -4.66
C VAL A 133 30.36 -26.02 -3.78
N ILE A 134 30.31 -25.74 -2.47
CA ILE A 134 31.34 -26.16 -1.52
C ILE A 134 31.41 -27.68 -1.44
N TYR A 135 30.27 -28.37 -1.42
CA TYR A 135 30.23 -29.82 -1.43
C TYR A 135 30.88 -30.42 -2.68
N ASP A 136 30.55 -29.93 -3.88
CA ASP A 136 31.16 -30.42 -5.13
C ASP A 136 32.67 -30.13 -5.17
N PHE A 137 33.09 -28.96 -4.68
CA PHE A 137 34.50 -28.60 -4.56
C PHE A 137 35.26 -29.57 -3.64
N LEU A 138 34.75 -29.81 -2.43
CA LEU A 138 35.37 -30.72 -1.46
C LEU A 138 35.37 -32.16 -1.98
N TYR A 139 34.27 -32.61 -2.59
CA TYR A 139 34.16 -33.94 -3.17
C TYR A 139 35.21 -34.17 -4.27
N ARG A 140 35.35 -33.22 -5.19
CA ARG A 140 36.38 -33.27 -6.25
C ARG A 140 37.79 -33.21 -5.70
N TRP A 141 38.04 -32.37 -4.69
CA TRP A 141 39.35 -32.25 -4.05
C TRP A 141 39.79 -33.56 -3.39
N VAL A 142 38.90 -34.19 -2.60
CA VAL A 142 39.18 -35.49 -1.96
C VAL A 142 39.42 -36.58 -3.00
N ARG A 143 38.59 -36.65 -4.05
CA ARG A 143 38.75 -37.66 -5.11
C ARG A 143 40.03 -37.46 -5.93
N GLY A 144 40.38 -36.21 -6.23
CA GLY A 144 41.62 -35.87 -6.94
C GLY A 144 42.89 -36.23 -6.15
N ASN A 145 42.83 -36.15 -4.82
CA ASN A 145 43.96 -36.57 -3.98
C ASN A 145 44.10 -38.09 -3.90
N LYS A 146 43.00 -38.86 -3.98
CA LYS A 146 43.06 -40.33 -4.01
C LYS A 146 43.69 -40.90 -5.28
N ILE A 147 43.51 -40.24 -6.42
CA ILE A 147 44.05 -40.71 -7.73
C ILE A 147 45.57 -40.49 -7.84
N LYS A 148 46.16 -39.62 -7.01
CA LYS A 148 47.61 -39.33 -7.05
C LYS A 148 48.47 -40.24 -6.18
N GLN A 149 47.86 -41.18 -5.44
CA GLN A 149 48.56 -42.09 -4.52
C GLN A 149 48.69 -43.53 -5.04
N ASP A 150 48.13 -43.82 -6.22
CA ASP A 150 48.36 -45.05 -6.99
C ASP A 150 49.30 -44.75 -8.18
#